data_AF-L0R6S1-F1
#
_entry.id   AF-L0R6S1-F1
#
_cell.length_a   1.000
_cell.length_b   1.000
_cell.length_c   1.000
_cell.angle_alpha   90.00
_cell.angle_beta   90.00
_cell.angle_gamma   90.00
#
_symmetry.space_group_name_H-M   'P 1'
#
loop_
_entity.id
_entity.type
_entity.pdbx_description
1 polymer ?
#
loop_
_entity_poly.entity_id
_entity_poly.type
_entity_poly.pdbx_seq_one_letter_code
_entity_poly.pdbx_strand_id
1 'polypeptide(L)'
;MGKNVSKAVEHINKTIEPALISKHLNVIEQKRIDKLMIETVDPDNRSKFGVNIILGISFAVCKAGAAEKGFSLLSQNCEFAGNSEGILLVPAFTVTSNGSQSGNKLAV
;
A
#
# COMPACT_ATOMS: atom_id res chain seq x y z
N MET A 1 18.03 -18.50 1.60
CA MET A 1 16.68 -18.25 2.16
C MET A 1 15.76 -17.85 1.01
N GLY A 2 14.57 -18.48 0.90
CA GLY A 2 13.65 -18.29 -0.22
C GLY A 2 12.90 -16.97 -0.18
N LYS A 3 12.59 -16.39 -1.35
CA LYS A 3 11.86 -15.12 -1.53
C LYS A 3 10.34 -15.34 -1.69
N ASN A 4 9.77 -16.36 -1.05
CA ASN A 4 8.35 -16.69 -1.23
C ASN A 4 7.45 -15.82 -0.34
N VAL A 5 6.26 -15.48 -0.87
CA VAL A 5 5.27 -14.63 -0.19
C VAL A 5 4.04 -15.40 0.29
N SER A 6 4.03 -16.73 0.17
CA SER A 6 2.87 -17.58 0.48
C SER A 6 2.34 -17.38 1.91
N LYS A 7 3.23 -17.19 2.89
CA LYS A 7 2.85 -16.91 4.29
C LYS A 7 2.11 -15.58 4.43
N ALA A 8 2.51 -14.57 3.66
CA ALA A 8 1.85 -13.26 3.69
C ALA A 8 0.44 -13.36 3.07
N VAL A 9 0.30 -14.07 1.96
CA VAL A 9 -1.00 -14.32 1.31
C VAL A 9 -1.94 -15.12 2.24
N GLU A 10 -1.42 -16.16 2.88
CA GLU A 10 -2.21 -16.94 3.84
C GLU A 10 -2.70 -16.07 5.01
N HIS A 11 -1.87 -15.16 5.50
CA HIS A 11 -2.24 -14.25 6.58
C HIS A 11 -3.32 -13.23 6.15
N ILE A 12 -3.28 -12.77 4.90
CA ILE A 12 -4.35 -11.93 4.33
C ILE A 12 -5.68 -12.67 4.38
N ASN A 13 -5.72 -13.87 3.78
CA ASN A 13 -6.97 -14.61 3.59
C ASN A 13 -7.56 -15.12 4.92
N LYS A 14 -6.72 -15.48 5.89
CA LYS A 14 -7.19 -16.07 7.16
C LYS A 14 -7.48 -15.04 8.26
N THR A 15 -6.81 -13.90 8.26
CA THR A 15 -6.89 -12.93 9.37
C THR A 15 -7.49 -11.60 8.95
N ILE A 16 -6.94 -11.00 7.88
CA ILE A 16 -7.31 -9.63 7.49
C ILE A 16 -8.64 -9.59 6.74
N GLU A 17 -8.85 -10.51 5.79
CA GLU A 17 -10.08 -10.59 5.01
C GLU A 17 -11.34 -10.74 5.88
N PRO A 18 -11.42 -11.68 6.84
CA PRO A 18 -12.58 -11.79 7.72
C PRO A 18 -12.79 -10.55 8.62
N ALA A 19 -11.71 -9.94 9.10
CA ALA A 19 -11.78 -8.73 9.91
C ALA A 19 -12.35 -7.53 9.13
N LEU A 20 -11.96 -7.38 7.85
CA LEU A 20 -12.47 -6.33 6.97
C LEU A 20 -13.95 -6.55 6.61
N ILE A 21 -14.32 -7.78 6.21
CA ILE A 21 -15.69 -8.12 5.81
C ILE A 21 -16.66 -7.96 6.99
N SER A 22 -16.29 -8.46 8.17
CA SER A 22 -17.16 -8.40 9.35
C SER A 22 -17.48 -6.99 9.84
N LYS A 23 -16.65 -6.00 9.52
CA LYS A 23 -16.84 -4.60 9.92
C LYS A 23 -17.72 -3.80 8.95
N HIS A 24 -18.07 -4.35 7.78
CA HIS A 24 -18.93 -3.72 6.78
C HIS A 24 -18.57 -2.24 6.50
N LEU A 25 -17.26 -1.95 6.37
CA LEU A 25 -16.77 -0.60 6.11
C LEU A 25 -16.97 -0.23 4.64
N ASN A 26 -17.27 1.04 4.37
CA ASN A 26 -17.30 1.54 2.99
C ASN A 26 -15.86 1.77 2.49
N VAL A 27 -15.57 1.43 1.24
CA VAL A 27 -14.22 1.59 0.65
C VAL A 27 -13.77 3.05 0.51
N ILE A 28 -14.67 4.03 0.60
CA ILE A 28 -14.32 5.45 0.71
C ILE A 28 -13.71 5.82 2.07
N GLU A 29 -13.92 5.00 3.12
CA GLU A 29 -13.41 5.23 4.48
C GLU A 29 -11.96 4.74 4.65
N GLN A 30 -11.07 5.13 3.74
CA GLN A 30 -9.66 4.69 3.69
C GLN A 30 -8.96 4.70 5.06
N LYS A 31 -9.02 5.83 5.79
CA LYS A 31 -8.37 5.97 7.11
C LYS A 31 -8.86 4.96 8.13
N ARG A 32 -10.15 4.60 8.07
CA ARG A 32 -10.77 3.66 9.00
C ARG A 32 -10.36 2.22 8.68
N ILE A 33 -10.31 1.89 7.39
CA ILE A 33 -9.84 0.60 6.89
C ILE A 33 -8.36 0.40 7.24
N ASP A 34 -7.52 1.40 6.98
CA ASP A 34 -6.08 1.33 7.31
C ASP A 34 -5.85 1.17 8.82
N LYS A 35 -6.59 1.92 9.64
CA LYS A 35 -6.52 1.80 11.10
C LYS A 35 -6.92 0.40 11.58
N LEU A 36 -8.01 -0.15 11.04
CA LEU A 36 -8.46 -1.50 11.36
C LEU A 36 -7.41 -2.54 10.96
N MET A 37 -6.80 -2.42 9.77
CA MET A 37 -5.75 -3.33 9.35
C MET A 37 -4.53 -3.27 10.27
N ILE A 38 -4.12 -2.05 10.68
CA ILE A 38 -3.02 -1.86 11.64
C ILE A 38 -3.37 -2.54 12.97
N GLU A 39 -4.57 -2.32 13.52
CA GLU A 39 -5.02 -2.92 14.78
C GLU A 39 -5.16 -4.44 14.72
N THR A 40 -5.56 -4.98 13.57
CA THR A 40 -5.74 -6.42 13.36
C THR A 40 -4.40 -7.15 13.23
N VAL A 41 -3.37 -6.49 12.68
CA VAL A 41 -2.03 -7.06 12.58
C VAL A 41 -1.30 -6.90 13.92
N ASP A 42 -1.02 -8.04 14.55
CA ASP A 42 -0.20 -8.16 15.75
C ASP A 42 1.10 -7.34 15.62
N PRO A 43 1.42 -6.45 16.59
CA PRO A 43 2.62 -5.61 16.57
C PRO A 43 3.92 -6.41 16.36
N ASP A 44 4.03 -7.63 16.89
CA ASP A 44 5.22 -8.48 16.72
C ASP A 44 5.38 -9.01 15.29
N ASN A 45 4.27 -9.13 14.56
CA ASN A 45 4.24 -9.57 13.16
C ASN A 45 4.29 -8.42 12.13
N ARG A 46 4.13 -7.16 12.57
CA ARG A 46 4.23 -5.99 11.69
C ARG A 46 5.58 -5.88 10.99
N SER A 47 6.67 -6.23 11.68
CA SER A 47 8.05 -6.17 11.14
C SER A 47 8.36 -7.25 10.10
N LYS A 48 7.72 -8.43 10.19
CA LYS A 48 8.03 -9.58 9.33
C LYS A 48 7.18 -9.67 8.07
N PHE A 49 5.89 -9.36 8.16
CA PHE A 49 4.95 -9.50 7.04
C PHE A 49 3.93 -8.35 6.94
N GLY A 50 3.72 -7.61 8.02
CA GLY A 50 2.63 -6.64 8.10
C GLY A 50 2.72 -5.50 7.10
N VAL A 51 3.90 -4.93 6.85
CA VAL A 51 4.02 -3.74 5.98
C VAL A 51 3.58 -4.05 4.54
N ASN A 52 4.05 -5.14 3.94
CA ASN A 52 3.70 -5.50 2.57
C ASN A 52 2.22 -5.88 2.42
N ILE A 53 1.66 -6.55 3.43
CA ILE A 53 0.26 -6.94 3.47
C ILE A 53 -0.65 -5.70 3.53
N ILE A 54 -0.40 -4.84 4.53
CA ILE A 54 -1.21 -3.64 4.77
C ILE A 54 -1.14 -2.73 3.56
N LEU A 55 0.06 -2.51 3.00
CA LEU A 55 0.24 -1.65 1.83
C LEU A 55 -0.52 -2.17 0.61
N GLY A 56 -0.47 -3.48 0.35
CA GLY A 56 -1.14 -4.10 -0.79
C GLY A 56 -2.66 -3.91 -0.73
N ILE A 57 -3.27 -4.16 0.44
CA ILE A 57 -4.71 -4.01 0.63
C ILE A 57 -5.10 -2.54 0.63
N SER A 58 -4.33 -1.68 1.33
CA SER A 58 -4.56 -0.23 1.38
C SER A 58 -4.62 0.39 -0.01
N PHE A 59 -3.72 -0.03 -0.91
CA PHE A 59 -3.71 0.44 -2.30
C PHE A 59 -4.91 -0.09 -3.11
N ALA A 60 -5.34 -1.33 -2.87
CA ALA A 60 -6.52 -1.89 -3.51
C ALA A 60 -7.81 -1.16 -3.08
N VAL A 61 -7.93 -0.85 -1.79
CA VAL A 61 -9.03 -0.07 -1.22
C VAL A 61 -9.04 1.35 -1.78
N CYS A 62 -7.87 1.99 -1.87
CA CYS A 62 -7.76 3.33 -2.47
C CYS A 62 -8.26 3.35 -3.92
N LYS A 63 -7.91 2.33 -4.71
CA LYS A 63 -8.42 2.16 -6.08
C LYS A 63 -9.92 1.95 -6.12
N ALA A 64 -10.47 1.11 -5.24
CA ALA A 64 -11.91 0.87 -5.17
C ALA A 64 -12.68 2.12 -4.75
N GLY A 65 -12.20 2.86 -3.74
CA GLY A 65 -12.79 4.12 -3.29
C GLY A 65 -12.74 5.22 -4.35
N ALA A 66 -11.65 5.30 -5.13
CA ALA A 66 -11.59 6.20 -6.28
C ALA A 66 -12.64 5.84 -7.34
N ALA A 67 -12.78 4.54 -7.66
CA ALA A 67 -13.78 4.08 -8.61
C ALA A 67 -15.22 4.33 -8.13
N GLU A 68 -15.52 4.13 -6.85
CA GLU A 68 -16.84 4.43 -6.26
C GLU A 68 -17.19 5.91 -6.33
N LYS A 69 -16.21 6.80 -6.08
CA LYS A 69 -16.40 8.26 -6.21
C LYS A 69 -16.41 8.77 -7.67
N GLY A 70 -16.10 7.91 -8.65
CA GLY A 70 -15.87 8.33 -10.04
C GLY A 70 -14.62 9.20 -10.22
N PHE A 71 -13.66 9.10 -9.29
CA PHE A 71 -12.41 9.87 -9.31
C PHE A 71 -11.30 9.12 -10.02
N SER A 72 -10.38 9.88 -10.61
CA SER A 72 -9.06 9.33 -10.97
C SER A 72 -8.23 9.07 -9.71
N LEU A 73 -7.25 8.15 -9.77
CA LEU A 73 -6.35 7.92 -8.63
C LEU A 73 -5.56 9.17 -8.23
N LEU A 74 -5.20 10.01 -9.20
CA LEU A 74 -4.53 11.28 -8.92
C LEU A 74 -5.46 12.22 -8.12
N SER A 75 -6.72 12.34 -8.54
CA SER A 75 -7.74 13.13 -7.85
C SER A 75 -7.98 12.63 -6.42
N GLN A 76 -8.08 11.30 -6.25
CA GLN A 76 -8.22 10.67 -4.94
C GLN A 76 -7.01 10.99 -4.03
N ASN A 77 -5.79 10.90 -4.57
CA ASN A 77 -4.58 11.24 -3.82
C ASN A 77 -4.53 12.72 -3.44
N CYS A 78 -4.98 13.62 -4.32
CA CYS A 78 -5.09 15.04 -4.01
C CYS A 78 -6.07 15.30 -2.86
N GLU A 79 -7.24 14.64 -2.87
CA GLU A 79 -8.22 14.72 -1.79
C GLU A 79 -7.60 14.31 -0.44
N PHE A 80 -6.86 13.19 -0.41
CA PHE A 80 -6.18 12.74 0.79
C PHE A 80 -5.06 13.69 1.27
N ALA A 81 -4.36 14.33 0.34
CA ALA A 81 -3.32 15.30 0.62
C ALA A 81 -3.87 16.69 1.00
N GLY A 82 -5.17 16.93 0.85
CA GLY A 82 -5.77 18.25 1.06
C GLY A 82 -5.44 19.26 -0.05
N ASN A 83 -5.05 18.76 -1.24
CA ASN A 83 -4.71 19.58 -2.39
C ASN A 83 -5.93 19.75 -3.29
N SER A 84 -6.17 20.98 -3.76
CA SER A 84 -7.28 21.29 -4.66
C SER A 84 -7.05 20.75 -6.09
N GLU A 85 -5.80 20.60 -6.50
CA GLU A 85 -5.43 20.24 -7.87
C GLU A 85 -4.29 19.22 -7.91
N GLY A 86 -4.25 18.43 -8.98
CA GLY A 86 -3.16 17.49 -9.27
C GLY A 86 -2.00 18.21 -9.94
N ILE A 87 -0.79 18.06 -9.39
CA ILE A 87 0.43 18.59 -9.98
C ILE A 87 1.18 17.44 -10.66
N LEU A 88 1.55 17.63 -11.92
CA LEU A 88 2.45 16.71 -12.60
C LEU A 88 3.90 17.04 -12.21
N LEU A 89 4.59 16.07 -11.62
CA LEU A 89 5.97 16.24 -11.20
C LEU A 89 6.92 16.13 -12.39
N VAL A 90 8.00 16.93 -12.37
CA VAL A 90 9.10 16.76 -13.32
C VAL A 90 9.76 15.41 -13.05
N PRO A 91 9.87 14.51 -14.05
CA PRO A 91 10.47 13.21 -13.84
C PRO A 91 11.96 13.32 -13.57
N ALA A 92 12.42 12.72 -12.47
CA ALA A 92 13.83 12.52 -12.19
C ALA A 92 14.26 11.17 -12.79
N PHE A 93 14.99 11.21 -13.91
CA PHE A 93 15.47 10.01 -14.58
C PHE A 93 16.83 9.58 -14.02
N THR A 94 16.94 8.34 -13.55
CA THR A 94 18.22 7.72 -13.22
C THR A 94 18.94 7.34 -14.51
N VAL A 95 19.93 8.15 -14.92
CA VAL A 95 20.71 7.92 -16.16
C VAL A 95 21.85 6.91 -15.95
N THR A 96 22.38 6.81 -14.74
CA THR A 96 23.42 5.85 -14.36
C THR A 96 23.15 5.26 -12.99
N SER A 97 23.33 3.95 -12.83
CA SER A 97 23.18 3.23 -11.56
C SER A 97 24.52 2.68 -11.07
N ASN A 98 24.76 2.75 -9.76
CA ASN A 98 25.99 2.29 -9.08
C ASN A 98 25.62 1.40 -7.88
N GLY A 99 26.62 0.88 -7.15
CA GLY A 99 26.42 0.16 -5.90
C GLY A 99 25.62 -1.14 -6.04
N SER A 100 24.72 -1.45 -5.10
CA SER A 100 23.94 -2.72 -5.12
C SER A 100 22.96 -2.85 -6.29
N GLN A 101 22.75 -1.76 -7.04
CA GLN A 101 21.89 -1.73 -8.22
C GLN A 101 22.66 -1.97 -9.52
N SER A 102 24.00 -2.05 -9.48
CA SER A 102 24.83 -2.27 -10.68
C SER A 102 26.11 -3.04 -10.34
N GLY A 103 26.50 -4.00 -11.17
CA GLY A 103 27.74 -4.78 -10.99
C GLY A 103 29.03 -4.02 -11.31
N ASN A 104 29.00 -2.68 -11.37
CA ASN A 104 30.15 -1.84 -11.70
C ASN A 104 30.96 -1.46 -10.46
N LYS A 105 32.20 -0.99 -10.66
CA LYS A 105 33.11 -0.57 -9.56
C LYS A 105 32.84 0.85 -9.05
N LEU A 106 31.74 1.48 -9.48
CA LEU A 106 31.39 2.82 -9.04
C LEU A 106 30.87 2.73 -7.60
N ALA A 107 31.34 3.64 -6.75
CA ALA A 107 31.13 3.59 -5.30
C ALA A 107 29.63 3.56 -4.92
N VAL A 108 29.36 2.93 -3.76
CA VAL A 108 28.08 3.00 -3.04
C VAL A 108 27.96 4.34 -2.35
#